data_AF-A0AAN7YP12-F1
#
_entry.id   AF-A0AAN7YP12-F1
#
_cell.length_a   1.000
_cell.length_b   1.000
_cell.length_c   1.000
_cell.angle_alpha   90.00
_cell.angle_beta   90.00
_cell.angle_gamma   90.00
#
_symmetry.space_group_name_H-M   'P 1'
#
loop_
_entity.id
_entity.type
_entity.pdbx_description
1 polymer ?
#
loop_
_entity_poly.entity_id
_entity_poly.type
_entity_poly.pdbx_seq_one_letter_code
_entity_poly.pdbx_strand_id
1 'polypeptide(L)'
;MKIIYFISLLLLISIYNSSVNAQLCPNCLKENQSCKDGKFGTCESGTFCAYGSELCTSYIKEGEKCEEGHNYCIPGKRCLEDVNGIYRCIDHSFSNVGEECTLDSDCSTKELNCIKGVCKLNTNQNCLYNDGNCKYNEYCECSSTVYDCICIPIKTEGDSCSTTDECLGGLFCFSSICTKLEILTHGIGSPCTFSGECNSNDGLYCSNGICQEFVEPKSTPCTPNTTSTNQCSKYQSCSCSDETCYQTIPYPPQQNQLTYNGDLNQCAYDNGCALGNYLNYYSSESCVSKNCRKLICEMKSQDYMKQKGDDCGRDAYKLELYYIFILT
;
A
#
# COMPACT_ATOMS: atom_id res chain seq x y z
N MET A 1 -42.41 -29.36 -40.35
CA MET A 1 -42.45 -29.03 -38.91
C MET A 1 -41.21 -29.49 -38.12
N LYS A 2 -40.66 -30.69 -38.33
CA LYS A 2 -39.46 -31.18 -37.60
C LYS A 2 -38.15 -30.42 -37.88
N ILE A 3 -37.95 -29.90 -39.09
CA ILE A 3 -36.73 -29.18 -39.48
C ILE A 3 -36.62 -27.80 -38.81
N ILE A 4 -37.76 -27.11 -38.59
CA ILE A 4 -37.80 -25.80 -37.95
C ILE A 4 -37.39 -25.89 -36.47
N TYR A 5 -37.80 -26.95 -35.77
CA TYR A 5 -37.39 -27.20 -34.39
C TYR A 5 -35.88 -27.46 -34.27
N PHE A 6 -35.29 -28.17 -35.24
CA PHE A 6 -33.86 -28.47 -35.20
C PHE A 6 -32.99 -27.22 -35.46
N ILE A 7 -33.41 -26.35 -36.38
CA ILE A 7 -32.75 -25.07 -36.65
C ILE A 7 -32.89 -24.12 -35.46
N SER A 8 -34.06 -24.08 -34.81
CA SER A 8 -34.28 -23.26 -33.62
C SER A 8 -33.46 -23.75 -32.42
N LEU A 9 -33.30 -25.07 -32.26
CA LEU A 9 -32.42 -25.66 -31.24
C LEU A 9 -30.94 -25.35 -31.49
N LEU A 10 -30.47 -25.41 -32.74
CA LEU A 10 -29.09 -25.06 -33.10
C LEU A 10 -28.78 -23.57 -32.92
N LEU A 11 -29.75 -22.69 -33.17
CA LEU A 11 -29.65 -21.26 -32.87
C LEU A 11 -29.60 -21.01 -31.36
N LEU A 12 -30.43 -21.69 -30.57
CA LEU A 12 -30.39 -21.61 -29.11
C LEU A 12 -29.04 -22.09 -28.55
N ILE A 13 -28.47 -23.19 -29.06
CA ILE A 13 -27.15 -23.69 -28.65
C ILE A 13 -26.03 -22.71 -29.04
N SER A 14 -26.13 -22.10 -30.22
CA SER A 14 -25.14 -21.10 -30.68
C SER A 14 -25.18 -19.82 -29.84
N ILE A 15 -26.36 -19.35 -29.44
CA ILE A 15 -26.53 -18.17 -28.57
C ILE A 15 -26.08 -18.47 -27.13
N TYR A 16 -26.27 -19.71 -26.66
CA TYR A 16 -25.79 -20.16 -25.35
C TYR A 16 -24.25 -20.19 -25.27
N ASN A 17 -23.58 -20.50 -26.38
CA ASN A 17 -22.11 -20.57 -26.43
C ASN A 17 -21.42 -19.23 -26.74
N SER A 18 -22.16 -18.17 -27.11
CA SER A 18 -21.58 -16.90 -27.55
C SER A 18 -21.70 -15.74 -26.54
N SER A 19 -22.09 -16.00 -25.28
CA SER A 19 -22.28 -14.94 -24.27
C SER A 19 -21.58 -15.13 -22.91
N VAL A 20 -20.65 -16.08 -22.78
CA VAL A 20 -19.80 -16.16 -21.58
C VAL A 20 -18.43 -15.61 -21.89
N ASN A 21 -18.31 -14.28 -21.88
CA ASN A 21 -17.02 -13.63 -21.64
C ASN A 21 -16.61 -14.04 -20.21
N ALA A 22 -15.93 -15.18 -20.10
CA ALA A 22 -15.49 -15.75 -18.85
C ALA A 22 -14.34 -14.90 -18.31
N GLN A 23 -14.66 -13.86 -17.55
CA GLN A 23 -13.62 -13.07 -16.91
C GLN A 23 -14.02 -12.69 -15.49
N LEU A 24 -13.23 -13.27 -14.57
CA LEU A 24 -12.95 -12.86 -13.19
C LEU A 24 -13.91 -13.36 -12.10
N CYS A 25 -13.65 -14.57 -11.60
CA CYS A 25 -13.72 -14.86 -10.17
C CYS A 25 -12.49 -15.68 -9.77
N PRO A 26 -11.87 -15.41 -8.61
CA PRO A 26 -10.69 -16.12 -8.19
C PRO A 26 -11.05 -17.54 -7.74
N ASN A 27 -10.47 -18.56 -8.38
CA ASN A 27 -10.32 -19.88 -7.78
C ASN A 27 -9.50 -19.80 -6.48
N CYS A 28 -9.93 -20.47 -5.42
CA CYS A 28 -9.10 -20.63 -4.22
C CYS A 28 -7.97 -21.62 -4.51
N LEU A 29 -6.75 -21.11 -4.58
CA LEU A 29 -5.59 -21.88 -4.98
C LEU A 29 -4.76 -22.27 -3.75
N LYS A 30 -4.52 -23.57 -3.57
CA LYS A 30 -3.61 -24.10 -2.56
C LYS A 30 -2.16 -23.91 -2.98
N GLU A 31 -1.24 -24.07 -2.04
CA GLU A 31 0.19 -24.15 -2.35
C GLU A 31 0.47 -25.13 -3.51
N ASN A 32 1.34 -24.73 -4.43
CA ASN A 32 1.70 -25.41 -5.68
C ASN A 32 0.59 -25.51 -6.75
N GLN A 33 -0.56 -24.87 -6.55
CA GLN A 33 -1.57 -24.75 -7.61
C GLN A 33 -1.26 -23.56 -8.53
N SER A 34 -1.58 -23.72 -9.81
CA SER A 34 -1.23 -22.69 -10.80
C SER A 34 -2.11 -21.45 -10.70
N CYS A 35 -1.46 -20.30 -10.65
CA CYS A 35 -2.04 -18.96 -10.62
C CYS A 35 -1.70 -18.14 -11.89
N LYS A 36 -1.24 -18.79 -12.97
CA LYS A 36 -0.81 -18.18 -14.25
C LYS A 36 -1.83 -17.16 -14.79
N ASP A 37 -1.29 -16.08 -15.37
CA ASP A 37 -2.01 -14.99 -16.05
C ASP A 37 -2.85 -14.04 -15.18
N GLY A 38 -2.72 -14.08 -13.85
CA GLY A 38 -3.36 -13.11 -12.95
C GLY A 38 -4.89 -13.07 -13.04
N LYS A 39 -5.51 -14.08 -13.68
CA LYS A 39 -6.91 -14.02 -14.12
C LYS A 39 -7.86 -14.93 -13.37
N PHE A 40 -7.39 -15.93 -12.61
CA PHE A 40 -8.31 -17.00 -12.18
C PHE A 40 -8.10 -17.57 -10.78
N GLY A 41 -7.36 -16.91 -9.87
CA GLY A 41 -7.29 -17.42 -8.50
C GLY A 41 -6.66 -16.53 -7.44
N THR A 42 -7.10 -16.72 -6.21
CA THR A 42 -6.50 -16.15 -5.00
C THR A 42 -5.87 -17.30 -4.23
N CYS A 43 -4.55 -17.19 -4.02
CA CYS A 43 -3.83 -18.15 -3.19
C CYS A 43 -4.37 -18.13 -1.76
N GLU A 44 -4.37 -19.30 -1.10
CA GLU A 44 -4.78 -19.44 0.29
C GLU A 44 -3.89 -18.60 1.23
N SER A 45 -4.39 -18.31 2.44
CA SER A 45 -3.65 -17.50 3.42
C SER A 45 -2.23 -18.06 3.64
N GLY A 46 -1.25 -17.16 3.72
CA GLY A 46 0.17 -17.50 3.85
C GLY A 46 0.87 -17.87 2.53
N THR A 47 0.15 -17.91 1.42
CA THR A 47 0.70 -18.15 0.09
C THR A 47 0.39 -17.00 -0.87
N PHE A 48 1.22 -16.83 -1.89
CA PHE A 48 1.06 -15.78 -2.91
C PHE A 48 1.40 -16.32 -4.29
N CYS A 49 0.87 -15.66 -5.32
CA CYS A 49 1.17 -16.01 -6.70
C CYS A 49 2.51 -15.39 -7.08
N ALA A 50 3.58 -16.18 -7.01
CA ALA A 50 4.93 -15.69 -7.28
C ALA A 50 5.10 -15.36 -8.78
N TYR A 51 5.51 -14.12 -9.08
CA TYR A 51 5.86 -13.68 -10.43
C TYR A 51 6.95 -14.61 -11.00
N GLY A 52 6.71 -15.18 -12.18
CA GLY A 52 7.61 -16.13 -12.85
C GLY A 52 7.42 -17.61 -12.48
N SER A 53 6.86 -17.93 -11.30
CA SER A 53 6.59 -19.34 -10.91
C SER A 53 5.26 -19.85 -11.45
N GLU A 54 4.29 -18.95 -11.65
CA GLU A 54 2.90 -19.28 -12.01
C GLU A 54 2.21 -20.22 -11.02
N LEU A 55 2.73 -20.36 -9.80
CA LEU A 55 2.20 -21.20 -8.72
C LEU A 55 1.97 -20.35 -7.45
N CYS A 56 1.02 -20.78 -6.63
CA CYS A 56 0.89 -20.29 -5.26
C CYS A 56 2.01 -20.87 -4.39
N THR A 57 2.80 -20.00 -3.77
CA THR A 57 4.00 -20.37 -3.00
C THR A 57 3.93 -19.72 -1.63
N SER A 58 4.45 -20.39 -0.60
CA SER A 58 4.57 -19.80 0.74
C SER A 58 5.61 -18.67 0.78
N TYR A 59 5.39 -17.67 1.62
CA TYR A 59 6.42 -16.68 1.93
C TYR A 59 7.63 -17.30 2.66
N ILE A 60 8.82 -16.80 2.35
CA ILE A 60 10.07 -17.11 3.05
C ILE A 60 10.12 -16.24 4.32
N LYS A 61 10.33 -16.86 5.48
CA LYS A 61 10.29 -16.17 6.77
C LYS A 61 11.57 -15.38 7.03
N GLU A 62 11.50 -14.49 8.00
CA GLU A 62 12.66 -13.74 8.48
C GLU A 62 13.83 -14.66 8.87
N GLY A 63 15.02 -14.30 8.41
CA GLY A 63 16.27 -15.02 8.64
C GLY A 63 16.43 -16.30 7.82
N GLU A 64 15.40 -16.77 7.13
CA GLU A 64 15.51 -17.92 6.22
C GLU A 64 16.29 -17.55 4.96
N LYS A 65 16.96 -18.54 4.37
CA LYS A 65 17.73 -18.35 3.14
C LYS A 65 16.79 -18.09 1.97
N CYS A 66 17.25 -17.24 1.06
CA CYS A 66 16.55 -16.93 -0.18
C CYS A 66 17.57 -16.79 -1.32
N GLU A 67 17.08 -16.64 -2.55
CA GLU A 67 17.93 -16.44 -3.73
C GLU A 67 17.90 -14.96 -4.15
N GLU A 68 19.04 -14.46 -4.61
CA GLU A 68 19.18 -13.06 -5.05
C GLU A 68 18.10 -12.70 -6.07
N GLY A 69 17.43 -11.56 -5.87
CA GLY A 69 16.37 -11.08 -6.75
C GLY A 69 14.99 -11.71 -6.51
N HIS A 70 14.85 -12.62 -5.54
CA HIS A 70 13.54 -13.16 -5.17
C HIS A 70 12.80 -12.21 -4.21
N ASN A 71 11.60 -11.80 -4.60
CA ASN A 71 10.68 -11.01 -3.75
C ASN A 71 9.73 -11.92 -2.95
N TYR A 72 10.24 -13.06 -2.48
CA TYR A 72 9.42 -14.09 -1.82
C TYR A 72 9.47 -14.01 -0.30
N CYS A 73 10.19 -13.04 0.24
CA CYS A 73 10.24 -12.79 1.67
C CYS A 73 8.89 -12.31 2.20
N ILE A 74 8.63 -12.56 3.49
CA ILE A 74 7.50 -11.92 4.16
C ILE A 74 7.54 -10.39 3.93
N PRO A 75 6.38 -9.73 3.72
CA PRO A 75 6.30 -8.29 3.52
C PRO A 75 7.06 -7.47 4.57
N GLY A 76 7.66 -6.36 4.14
CA GLY A 76 8.56 -5.54 4.95
C GLY A 76 9.99 -6.09 5.04
N LYS A 77 10.26 -7.29 4.51
CA LYS A 77 11.60 -7.86 4.39
C LYS A 77 11.99 -7.98 2.91
N ARG A 78 13.29 -8.03 2.64
CA ARG A 78 13.82 -8.27 1.30
C ARG A 78 14.88 -9.34 1.34
N CYS A 79 15.01 -10.09 0.24
CA CYS A 79 16.09 -11.04 0.10
C CYS A 79 17.40 -10.29 -0.16
N LEU A 80 18.24 -10.17 0.86
CA LEU A 80 19.48 -9.41 0.82
C LEU A 80 20.61 -10.21 1.46
N GLU A 81 21.84 -9.89 1.06
CA GLU A 81 23.05 -10.51 1.60
C GLU A 81 23.28 -10.07 3.06
N ASP A 82 23.39 -11.03 3.98
CA ASP A 82 23.70 -10.78 5.38
C ASP A 82 25.20 -10.50 5.62
N VAL A 83 25.57 -10.19 6.88
CA VAL A 83 26.98 -9.95 7.29
C VAL A 83 27.95 -11.11 6.98
N ASN A 84 27.43 -12.31 6.70
CA ASN A 84 28.22 -13.51 6.38
C ASN A 84 28.27 -13.81 4.88
N GLY A 85 27.72 -12.94 4.03
CA GLY A 85 27.64 -13.17 2.59
C GLY A 85 26.54 -14.15 2.17
N ILE A 86 25.49 -14.31 2.98
CA ILE A 86 24.39 -15.24 2.72
C ILE A 86 23.10 -14.46 2.50
N TYR A 87 22.44 -14.70 1.35
CA TYR A 87 21.13 -14.14 1.07
C TYR A 87 20.05 -14.67 2.02
N ARG A 88 19.41 -13.76 2.76
CA ARG A 88 18.33 -14.05 3.70
C ARG A 88 17.23 -13.00 3.61
N CYS A 89 16.05 -13.38 4.06
CA CYS A 89 14.96 -12.43 4.24
C CYS A 89 15.20 -11.60 5.51
N ILE A 90 15.60 -10.35 5.33
CA ILE A 90 15.94 -9.43 6.43
C ILE A 90 15.25 -8.06 6.24
N ASP A 91 15.22 -7.26 7.30
CA ASP A 91 14.79 -5.87 7.18
C ASP A 91 15.69 -5.10 6.22
N HIS A 92 15.12 -4.06 5.61
CA HIS A 92 15.84 -3.19 4.71
C HIS A 92 15.21 -1.80 4.70
N SER A 93 15.99 -0.80 4.32
CA SER A 93 15.56 0.57 4.04
C SER A 93 14.73 1.20 5.15
N PHE A 94 15.09 0.99 6.42
CA PHE A 94 14.31 1.41 7.59
C PHE A 94 14.97 2.48 8.47
N SER A 95 16.24 2.79 8.23
CA SER A 95 17.02 3.78 8.97
C SER A 95 17.40 4.97 8.08
N ASN A 96 17.15 6.18 8.55
CA ASN A 96 17.45 7.44 7.88
C ASN A 96 18.79 8.02 8.35
N VAL A 97 19.17 9.17 7.79
CA VAL A 97 20.39 9.87 8.18
C VAL A 97 20.43 10.13 9.68
N GLY A 98 21.50 9.63 10.33
CA GLY A 98 21.70 9.75 11.77
C GLY A 98 21.08 8.66 12.62
N GLU A 99 20.29 7.75 12.04
CA GLU A 99 19.74 6.58 12.73
C GLU A 99 20.72 5.40 12.73
N GLU A 100 20.57 4.50 13.71
CA GLU A 100 21.40 3.31 13.86
C GLU A 100 21.20 2.32 12.71
N CYS A 101 22.28 1.63 12.34
CA CYS A 101 22.28 0.59 11.31
C CYS A 101 23.34 -0.46 11.59
N THR A 102 23.17 -1.63 10.99
CA THR A 102 24.15 -2.73 10.98
C THR A 102 24.68 -2.98 9.57
N LEU A 103 23.81 -2.87 8.56
CA LEU A 103 24.10 -3.08 7.15
C LEU A 103 23.81 -1.81 6.35
N ASP A 104 24.49 -1.63 5.21
CA ASP A 104 24.15 -0.56 4.26
C ASP A 104 22.70 -0.70 3.78
N SER A 105 22.19 -1.93 3.68
CA SER A 105 20.79 -2.21 3.32
C SER A 105 19.78 -1.72 4.34
N ASP A 106 20.18 -1.46 5.58
CA ASP A 106 19.28 -0.92 6.60
C ASP A 106 18.94 0.54 6.29
N CYS A 107 19.82 1.25 5.57
CA CYS A 107 19.63 2.65 5.26
C CYS A 107 18.56 2.87 4.18
N SER A 108 17.74 3.91 4.36
CA SER A 108 16.51 4.17 3.61
C SER A 108 16.71 4.40 2.11
N THR A 109 17.90 4.82 1.69
CA THR A 109 18.22 5.07 0.27
C THR A 109 19.60 4.52 -0.09
N LYS A 110 19.87 4.34 -1.39
CA LYS A 110 21.15 3.83 -1.90
C LYS A 110 22.31 4.82 -1.77
N GLU A 111 21.98 6.08 -1.50
CA GLU A 111 22.91 7.17 -1.27
C GLU A 111 23.44 7.18 0.17
N LEU A 112 22.83 6.38 1.05
CA LEU A 112 23.20 6.22 2.45
C LEU A 112 23.97 4.92 2.67
N ASN A 113 25.06 5.01 3.43
CA ASN A 113 25.83 3.86 3.89
C ASN A 113 25.83 3.81 5.42
N CYS A 114 25.98 2.61 5.96
CA CYS A 114 26.12 2.37 7.38
C CYS A 114 27.56 2.61 7.84
N ILE A 115 27.88 3.86 8.17
CA ILE A 115 29.24 4.27 8.52
C ILE A 115 29.36 4.41 10.03
N LYS A 116 30.10 3.46 10.64
CA LYS A 116 30.30 3.36 12.10
C LYS A 116 28.98 3.18 12.86
N GLY A 117 28.09 2.33 12.32
CA GLY A 117 26.81 1.98 12.94
C GLY A 117 25.72 3.05 12.81
N VAL A 118 25.90 4.02 11.92
CA VAL A 118 24.93 5.11 11.69
C VAL A 118 24.79 5.36 10.19
N CYS A 119 23.56 5.53 9.70
CA CYS A 119 23.32 5.85 8.29
C CYS A 119 23.81 7.27 7.97
N LYS A 120 24.65 7.39 6.95
CA LYS A 120 25.24 8.66 6.50
C LYS A 120 25.32 8.72 4.98
N LEU A 121 25.21 9.93 4.43
CA LEU A 121 25.44 10.18 3.01
C LEU A 121 26.87 9.82 2.62
N ASN A 122 27.01 9.18 1.47
CA ASN A 122 28.30 8.81 0.88
C ASN A 122 29.06 10.02 0.28
N THR A 123 28.35 11.13 0.02
CA THR A 123 28.93 12.36 -0.53
C THR A 123 28.99 13.47 0.52
N ASN A 124 29.86 14.47 0.32
CA ASN A 124 29.89 15.69 1.14
C ASN A 124 28.67 16.62 0.91
N GLN A 125 27.60 16.12 0.27
CA GLN A 125 26.39 16.88 0.00
C GLN A 125 25.39 16.68 1.14
N ASN A 126 24.48 17.64 1.34
CA ASN A 126 23.52 17.58 2.44
C ASN A 126 22.30 16.69 2.11
N CYS A 127 21.77 16.73 0.87
CA CYS A 127 20.72 15.82 0.37
C CYS A 127 20.67 15.81 -1.18
N LEU A 128 20.00 14.82 -1.80
CA LEU A 128 19.90 14.66 -3.26
C LEU A 128 18.44 14.56 -3.72
N TYR A 129 17.72 15.69 -3.77
CA TYR A 129 16.30 15.78 -4.20
C TYR A 129 15.29 14.92 -3.44
N ASN A 130 15.72 14.30 -2.36
CA ASN A 130 14.98 13.26 -1.68
C ASN A 130 15.03 13.51 -0.19
N ASP A 131 13.85 13.63 0.41
CA ASP A 131 13.70 13.84 1.85
C ASP A 131 14.20 12.65 2.66
N GLY A 132 14.30 11.46 2.06
CA GLY A 132 14.93 10.28 2.68
C GLY A 132 16.41 10.47 3.02
N ASN A 133 17.05 11.54 2.51
CA ASN A 133 18.42 11.91 2.87
C ASN A 133 18.51 12.96 3.98
N CYS A 134 17.36 13.41 4.51
CA CYS A 134 17.30 14.34 5.61
C CYS A 134 16.84 13.64 6.89
N LYS A 135 16.95 14.35 8.02
CA LYS A 135 16.32 13.88 9.26
C LYS A 135 14.81 13.95 9.13
N TYR A 136 14.11 13.26 10.02
CA TYR A 136 12.64 13.17 9.98
C TYR A 136 11.90 14.51 10.00
N ASN A 137 12.45 15.51 10.69
CA ASN A 137 11.87 16.83 10.86
C ASN A 137 12.42 17.81 9.84
N GLU A 138 13.04 17.31 8.76
CA GLU A 138 13.67 18.10 7.72
C GLU A 138 13.19 17.58 6.34
N TYR A 139 13.19 18.47 5.35
CA TYR A 139 12.97 18.13 3.95
C TYR A 139 14.11 18.68 3.09
N CYS A 140 14.30 18.13 1.90
CA CYS A 140 15.39 18.49 1.01
C CYS A 140 14.97 19.68 0.11
N GLU A 141 15.48 20.87 0.42
CA GLU A 141 15.29 22.05 -0.40
C GLU A 141 16.47 22.25 -1.35
N CYS A 142 16.21 22.26 -2.65
CA CYS A 142 17.21 22.52 -3.67
C CYS A 142 17.06 23.94 -4.22
N SER A 143 18.19 24.64 -4.37
CA SER A 143 18.21 25.85 -5.18
C SER A 143 17.92 25.52 -6.65
N SER A 144 17.82 26.53 -7.52
CA SER A 144 17.66 26.34 -8.97
C SER A 144 18.77 25.51 -9.64
N THR A 145 19.82 25.14 -8.90
CA THR A 145 20.87 24.21 -9.35
C THR A 145 20.82 22.89 -8.60
N VAL A 146 20.99 21.80 -9.37
CA VAL A 146 20.80 20.40 -8.97
C VAL A 146 21.76 19.88 -7.90
N TYR A 147 22.75 20.68 -7.52
CA TYR A 147 23.85 20.24 -6.67
C TYR A 147 23.95 21.00 -5.35
N ASP A 148 23.06 21.97 -5.13
CA ASP A 148 23.03 22.79 -3.92
C ASP A 148 21.67 22.62 -3.24
N CYS A 149 21.52 21.45 -2.62
CA CYS A 149 20.36 21.11 -1.80
C CYS A 149 20.78 21.04 -0.34
N ILE A 150 19.88 21.49 0.55
CA ILE A 150 20.07 21.51 1.98
C ILE A 150 18.86 20.89 2.68
N CYS A 151 19.11 20.15 3.75
CA CYS A 151 18.04 19.71 4.64
C CYS A 151 17.60 20.89 5.50
N ILE A 152 16.33 21.26 5.42
CA ILE A 152 15.75 22.35 6.22
C ILE A 152 14.54 21.86 7.00
N PRO A 153 14.22 22.47 8.15
CA PRO A 153 13.11 22.02 8.98
C PRO A 153 11.78 21.97 8.24
N ILE A 154 11.02 20.89 8.43
CA ILE A 154 9.66 20.73 7.90
C ILE A 154 8.70 21.74 8.53
N LYS A 155 7.80 22.29 7.72
CA LYS A 155 6.89 23.36 8.13
C LYS A 155 5.66 22.80 8.80
N THR A 156 5.16 23.49 9.81
CA THR A 156 4.02 23.08 10.63
C THR A 156 2.77 23.89 10.30
N GLU A 157 1.63 23.54 10.90
CA GLU A 157 0.36 24.24 10.67
C GLU A 157 0.50 25.75 10.96
N GLY A 158 0.11 26.58 9.99
CA GLY A 158 0.23 28.04 10.05
C GLY A 158 1.51 28.62 9.43
N ASP A 159 2.51 27.80 9.12
CA ASP A 159 3.75 28.26 8.49
C ASP A 159 3.56 28.57 6.99
N SER A 160 4.36 29.51 6.48
CA SER A 160 4.32 29.92 5.07
C SER A 160 4.98 28.87 4.17
N CYS A 161 4.30 28.48 3.10
CA CYS A 161 4.75 27.42 2.18
C CYS A 161 4.59 27.81 0.71
N SER A 162 5.34 27.13 -0.16
CA SER A 162 5.17 27.22 -1.61
C SER A 162 4.58 25.94 -2.20
N THR A 163 4.94 24.77 -1.65
CA THR A 163 4.40 23.47 -2.03
C THR A 163 3.96 22.66 -0.80
N THR A 164 3.11 21.66 -1.01
CA THR A 164 2.63 20.76 0.05
C THR A 164 3.75 19.93 0.67
N ASP A 165 4.79 19.59 -0.08
CA ASP A 165 5.92 18.77 0.40
C ASP A 165 6.75 19.49 1.47
N GLU A 166 6.64 20.82 1.55
CA GLU A 166 7.28 21.61 2.62
C GLU A 166 6.56 21.45 3.96
N CYS A 167 5.29 21.01 3.96
CA CYS A 167 4.43 20.94 5.12
C CYS A 167 4.46 19.55 5.77
N LEU A 168 4.31 19.49 7.09
CA LEU A 168 4.20 18.25 7.84
C LEU A 168 3.05 17.40 7.30
N GLY A 169 3.29 16.13 7.06
CA GLY A 169 2.36 15.29 6.29
C GLY A 169 0.92 15.30 6.83
N GLY A 170 -0.04 15.31 5.91
CA GLY A 170 -1.46 15.57 6.21
C GLY A 170 -1.86 17.05 6.16
N LEU A 171 -0.88 17.97 6.22
CA LEU A 171 -1.09 19.37 5.88
C LEU A 171 -0.93 19.60 4.38
N PHE A 172 -1.59 20.64 3.88
CA PHE A 172 -1.56 21.09 2.50
C PHE A 172 -1.11 22.53 2.45
N CYS A 173 -0.34 22.88 1.42
CA CYS A 173 0.00 24.27 1.18
C CYS A 173 -1.16 24.97 0.46
N PHE A 174 -2.00 25.65 1.23
CA PHE A 174 -3.17 26.37 0.71
C PHE A 174 -3.06 27.85 1.01
N SER A 175 -3.23 28.69 -0.03
CA SER A 175 -3.03 30.14 0.09
C SER A 175 -1.67 30.50 0.72
N SER A 176 -0.63 29.74 0.35
CA SER A 176 0.73 29.86 0.88
C SER A 176 0.88 29.61 2.39
N ILE A 177 -0.05 28.87 3.00
CA ILE A 177 0.02 28.49 4.41
C ILE A 177 -0.22 26.97 4.55
N CYS A 178 0.60 26.30 5.36
CA CYS A 178 0.39 24.91 5.72
C CYS A 178 -0.87 24.78 6.57
N THR A 179 -1.88 24.06 6.09
CA THR A 179 -3.18 23.93 6.76
C THR A 179 -3.74 22.51 6.59
N LYS A 180 -4.63 22.09 7.50
CA LYS A 180 -5.28 20.78 7.41
C LYS A 180 -6.26 20.73 6.23
N LEU A 181 -6.29 19.60 5.53
CA LEU A 181 -7.24 19.40 4.42
C LEU A 181 -8.70 19.46 4.88
N GLU A 182 -8.99 19.05 6.12
CA GLU A 182 -10.36 19.02 6.65
C GLU A 182 -11.07 20.38 6.54
N ILE A 183 -10.31 21.48 6.69
CA ILE A 183 -10.82 22.87 6.56
C ILE A 183 -11.23 23.19 5.11
N LEU A 184 -10.74 22.41 4.14
CA LEU A 184 -10.97 22.58 2.70
C LEU A 184 -12.01 21.59 2.15
N THR A 185 -12.57 20.72 2.99
CA THR A 185 -13.52 19.70 2.52
C THR A 185 -14.94 20.24 2.38
N HIS A 186 -15.60 19.84 1.31
CA HIS A 186 -16.96 20.20 0.98
C HIS A 186 -17.97 19.27 1.65
N GLY A 187 -19.15 19.84 1.96
CA GLY A 187 -20.28 19.08 2.50
C GLY A 187 -21.07 18.32 1.44
N ILE A 188 -22.14 17.65 1.87
CA ILE A 188 -23.02 16.88 0.99
C ILE A 188 -23.61 17.76 -0.13
N GLY A 189 -23.64 17.22 -1.36
CA GLY A 189 -24.19 17.88 -2.56
C GLY A 189 -23.28 18.93 -3.19
N SER A 190 -22.16 19.28 -2.56
CA SER A 190 -21.19 20.20 -3.14
C SER A 190 -20.46 19.59 -4.34
N PRO A 191 -20.05 20.40 -5.34
CA PRO A 191 -19.27 19.91 -6.46
C PRO A 191 -17.91 19.40 -5.99
N CYS A 192 -17.41 18.36 -6.64
CA CYS A 192 -16.08 17.84 -6.38
C CYS A 192 -15.44 17.26 -7.64
N THR A 193 -14.10 17.19 -7.67
CA THR A 193 -13.34 16.53 -8.74
C THR A 193 -12.72 15.20 -8.30
N PHE A 194 -12.38 15.05 -7.02
CA PHE A 194 -11.90 13.80 -6.41
C PHE A 194 -12.37 13.69 -4.96
N SER A 195 -12.29 12.49 -4.38
CA SER A 195 -12.88 12.19 -3.06
C SER A 195 -12.26 12.98 -1.90
N GLY A 196 -11.01 13.41 -2.00
CA GLY A 196 -10.34 14.22 -0.96
C GLY A 196 -10.89 15.63 -0.82
N GLU A 197 -11.71 16.10 -1.77
CA GLU A 197 -12.44 17.38 -1.64
C GLU A 197 -13.70 17.24 -0.80
N CYS A 198 -14.13 16.03 -0.41
CA CYS A 198 -15.35 15.80 0.38
C CYS A 198 -15.00 15.49 1.82
N ASN A 199 -15.86 15.91 2.77
CA ASN A 199 -15.59 15.68 4.19
C ASN A 199 -15.66 14.19 4.55
N SER A 200 -14.49 13.55 4.65
CA SER A 200 -14.38 12.12 4.97
C SER A 200 -14.81 11.78 6.40
N ASN A 201 -14.77 12.75 7.32
CA ASN A 201 -15.27 12.57 8.69
C ASN A 201 -16.79 12.40 8.72
N ASP A 202 -17.49 12.99 7.76
CA ASP A 202 -18.94 12.81 7.56
C ASP A 202 -19.24 11.57 6.67
N GLY A 203 -18.23 10.75 6.35
CA GLY A 203 -18.39 9.59 5.47
C GLY A 203 -18.64 9.95 3.99
N LEU A 204 -18.30 11.18 3.58
CA LEU A 204 -18.53 11.65 2.22
C LEU A 204 -17.40 11.27 1.27
N TYR A 205 -17.76 11.08 0.00
CA TYR A 205 -16.82 10.86 -1.10
C TYR A 205 -17.33 11.48 -2.39
N CYS A 206 -16.44 11.68 -3.36
CA CYS A 206 -16.80 12.27 -4.64
C CYS A 206 -17.35 11.21 -5.58
N SER A 207 -18.61 11.35 -5.99
CA SER A 207 -19.23 10.49 -6.98
C SER A 207 -20.02 11.33 -7.96
N ASN A 208 -19.84 11.07 -9.26
CA ASN A 208 -20.51 11.80 -10.33
C ASN A 208 -20.35 13.34 -10.21
N GLY A 209 -19.18 13.79 -9.72
CA GLY A 209 -18.86 15.20 -9.56
C GLY A 209 -19.50 15.89 -8.36
N ILE A 210 -20.12 15.14 -7.43
CA ILE A 210 -20.70 15.68 -6.20
C ILE A 210 -20.29 14.88 -4.96
N CYS A 211 -20.17 15.56 -3.82
CA CYS A 211 -19.93 14.93 -2.54
C CYS A 211 -21.21 14.25 -2.05
N GLN A 212 -21.14 12.95 -1.78
CA GLN A 212 -22.28 12.16 -1.30
C GLN A 212 -21.83 11.15 -0.25
N GLU A 213 -22.77 10.69 0.56
CA GLU A 213 -22.51 9.66 1.57
C GLU A 213 -22.13 8.32 0.92
N PHE A 214 -21.11 7.68 1.46
CA PHE A 214 -20.79 6.31 1.10
C PHE A 214 -21.69 5.33 1.88
N VAL A 215 -22.38 4.46 1.15
CA VAL A 215 -23.14 3.37 1.76
C VAL A 215 -22.29 2.11 1.71
N GLU A 216 -21.84 1.66 2.87
CA GLU A 216 -21.05 0.44 3.00
C GLU A 216 -21.85 -0.78 2.49
N PRO A 217 -21.32 -1.53 1.51
CA PRO A 217 -21.97 -2.73 1.03
C PRO A 217 -21.96 -3.79 2.15
N LYS A 218 -23.15 -4.27 2.50
CA LYS A 218 -23.31 -5.35 3.50
C LYS A 218 -22.48 -6.56 3.08
N SER A 219 -21.82 -7.18 4.05
CA SER A 219 -21.18 -8.48 3.83
C SER A 219 -22.25 -9.50 3.43
N THR A 220 -22.06 -10.10 2.26
CA THR A 220 -22.97 -11.10 1.69
C THR A 220 -22.22 -12.42 1.54
N PRO A 221 -22.92 -13.56 1.70
CA PRO A 221 -22.39 -14.85 1.30
C PRO A 221 -22.00 -14.80 -0.18
N CYS A 222 -20.91 -15.47 -0.51
CA CYS A 222 -20.41 -15.60 -1.86
C CYS A 222 -19.93 -17.03 -2.08
N THR A 223 -19.99 -17.50 -3.30
CA THR A 223 -19.47 -18.80 -3.68
C THR A 223 -18.12 -18.57 -4.37
N PRO A 224 -17.00 -18.98 -3.73
CA PRO A 224 -15.71 -18.96 -4.38
C PRO A 224 -15.81 -19.71 -5.70
N ASN A 225 -15.11 -19.25 -6.74
CA ASN A 225 -14.99 -19.95 -8.04
C ASN A 225 -16.24 -19.92 -8.95
N THR A 226 -17.29 -19.12 -8.66
CA THR A 226 -18.43 -18.98 -9.59
C THR A 226 -18.11 -18.03 -10.73
N THR A 227 -18.60 -18.28 -11.95
CA THR A 227 -18.40 -17.36 -13.09
C THR A 227 -19.24 -16.09 -13.02
N SER A 228 -20.07 -15.92 -11.98
CA SER A 228 -20.91 -14.72 -11.79
C SER A 228 -20.12 -13.61 -11.10
N THR A 229 -19.73 -12.60 -11.87
CA THR A 229 -18.82 -11.50 -11.51
C THR A 229 -19.30 -10.49 -10.46
N ASN A 230 -20.48 -10.67 -9.86
CA ASN A 230 -21.17 -9.60 -9.10
C ASN A 230 -21.63 -10.00 -7.68
N GLN A 231 -21.07 -11.04 -7.08
CA GLN A 231 -21.50 -11.44 -5.73
C GLN A 231 -20.96 -10.52 -4.62
N CYS A 232 -19.76 -9.99 -4.82
CA CYS A 232 -19.16 -9.00 -3.92
C CYS A 232 -19.15 -7.62 -4.57
N SER A 233 -19.18 -6.56 -3.76
CA SER A 233 -19.00 -5.20 -4.27
C SER A 233 -17.60 -5.00 -4.83
N LYS A 234 -17.38 -3.92 -5.60
CA LYS A 234 -16.08 -3.56 -6.19
C LYS A 234 -14.94 -3.32 -5.18
N TYR A 235 -15.25 -3.22 -3.89
CA TYR A 235 -14.30 -3.04 -2.79
C TYR A 235 -14.12 -4.30 -1.95
N GLN A 236 -14.79 -5.39 -2.34
CA GLN A 236 -14.80 -6.64 -1.61
C GLN A 236 -14.32 -7.79 -2.48
N SER A 237 -13.81 -8.84 -1.86
CA SER A 237 -13.52 -10.12 -2.50
C SER A 237 -14.08 -11.26 -1.66
N CYS A 238 -14.40 -12.35 -2.34
CA CYS A 238 -14.91 -13.55 -1.68
C CYS A 238 -13.78 -14.28 -0.95
N SER A 239 -13.99 -14.58 0.33
CA SER A 239 -13.07 -15.41 1.11
C SER A 239 -13.21 -16.88 0.76
N CYS A 240 -12.07 -17.56 0.75
CA CYS A 240 -11.96 -18.99 0.48
C CYS A 240 -12.28 -19.88 1.68
N SER A 241 -12.22 -19.34 2.90
CA SER A 241 -12.38 -20.16 4.12
C SER A 241 -13.82 -20.25 4.61
N ASP A 242 -14.58 -19.17 4.45
CA ASP A 242 -15.90 -18.97 5.04
C ASP A 242 -16.92 -18.40 4.05
N GLU A 243 -16.60 -18.39 2.75
CA GLU A 243 -17.55 -18.13 1.67
C GLU A 243 -18.32 -16.80 1.85
N THR A 244 -17.61 -15.78 2.33
CA THR A 244 -18.18 -14.48 2.66
C THR A 244 -17.41 -13.35 1.97
N CYS A 245 -18.11 -12.31 1.51
CA CYS A 245 -17.48 -11.13 0.93
C CYS A 245 -16.85 -10.27 2.03
N TYR A 246 -15.54 -10.04 1.91
CA TYR A 246 -14.77 -9.16 2.78
C TYR A 246 -14.20 -8.01 2.00
N GLN A 247 -14.08 -6.87 2.67
CA GLN A 247 -13.37 -5.74 2.11
C GLN A 247 -11.93 -6.13 1.77
N THR A 248 -11.46 -5.77 0.58
CA THR A 248 -10.09 -6.01 0.11
C THR A 248 -9.43 -4.76 -0.49
N ILE A 249 -10.20 -3.69 -0.60
CA ILE A 249 -9.73 -2.36 -0.99
C ILE A 249 -10.42 -1.37 -0.04
N PRO A 250 -9.71 -0.34 0.48
CA PRO A 250 -10.32 0.71 1.29
C PRO A 250 -11.55 1.33 0.62
N TYR A 251 -12.63 1.50 1.39
CA TYR A 251 -13.79 2.27 0.93
C TYR A 251 -13.39 3.73 0.76
N PRO A 252 -14.07 4.53 -0.08
CA PRO A 252 -13.66 5.89 -0.36
C PRO A 252 -13.46 6.79 0.88
N PRO A 253 -14.34 6.80 1.90
CA PRO A 253 -14.10 7.60 3.10
C PRO A 253 -12.88 7.12 3.88
N GLN A 254 -12.67 5.81 3.94
CA GLN A 254 -11.49 5.22 4.57
C GLN A 254 -10.24 5.59 3.79
N GLN A 255 -10.21 5.41 2.46
CA GLN A 255 -9.10 5.80 1.59
C GLN A 255 -8.74 7.28 1.78
N ASN A 256 -9.74 8.15 1.91
CA ASN A 256 -9.53 9.56 2.20
C ASN A 256 -8.87 9.75 3.58
N GLN A 257 -9.37 9.09 4.63
CA GLN A 257 -8.71 9.09 5.94
C GLN A 257 -7.26 8.56 5.81
N LEU A 258 -7.02 7.44 5.12
CA LEU A 258 -5.67 6.92 4.93
C LEU A 258 -4.73 7.92 4.24
N THR A 259 -5.25 8.65 3.25
CA THR A 259 -4.43 9.57 2.46
C THR A 259 -4.23 10.90 3.18
N TYR A 260 -5.18 11.33 4.02
CA TYR A 260 -5.27 12.72 4.50
C TYR A 260 -5.31 12.87 6.02
N ASN A 261 -5.47 11.78 6.79
CA ASN A 261 -5.70 11.86 8.24
C ASN A 261 -4.50 12.42 9.01
N GLY A 262 -3.29 12.45 8.43
CA GLY A 262 -2.13 13.08 9.07
C GLY A 262 -1.66 12.40 10.36
N ASP A 263 -2.46 11.53 10.99
CA ASP A 263 -2.17 10.88 12.28
C ASP A 263 -0.86 10.08 12.27
N LEU A 264 -0.58 9.35 11.18
CA LEU A 264 0.70 8.64 11.06
C LEU A 264 1.87 9.63 10.96
N ASN A 265 1.70 10.72 10.21
CA ASN A 265 2.71 11.78 10.10
C ASN A 265 2.92 12.50 11.43
N GLN A 266 1.84 12.81 12.13
CA GLN A 266 1.89 13.42 13.45
C GLN A 266 2.56 12.50 14.46
N CYS A 267 2.18 11.21 14.49
CA CYS A 267 2.82 10.24 15.34
C CYS A 267 4.32 10.11 15.03
N ALA A 268 4.68 10.03 13.75
CA ALA A 268 6.07 9.94 13.33
C ALA A 268 6.84 11.20 13.77
N TYR A 269 6.27 12.38 13.57
CA TYR A 269 6.83 13.66 14.03
C TYR A 269 7.03 13.73 15.54
N ASP A 270 6.00 13.39 16.31
CA ASP A 270 6.02 13.42 17.78
C ASP A 270 7.06 12.46 18.36
N ASN A 271 7.39 11.38 17.64
CA ASN A 271 8.35 10.36 18.05
C ASN A 271 9.72 10.45 17.36
N GLY A 272 9.93 11.46 16.53
CA GLY A 272 11.21 11.64 15.86
C GLY A 272 11.51 10.68 14.71
N CYS A 273 10.47 10.11 14.09
CA CYS A 273 10.58 9.12 13.04
C CYS A 273 10.38 9.74 11.65
N ALA A 274 11.25 9.42 10.69
CA ALA A 274 11.09 9.94 9.32
C ALA A 274 10.01 9.20 8.55
N LEU A 275 9.44 9.89 7.56
CA LEU A 275 8.50 9.34 6.59
C LEU A 275 8.99 9.71 5.19
N GLY A 276 10.01 9.01 4.72
CA GLY A 276 10.53 9.15 3.36
C GLY A 276 9.83 8.20 2.40
N ASN A 277 9.75 8.59 1.12
CA ASN A 277 9.17 7.76 0.04
C ASN A 277 9.86 6.40 -0.16
N TYR A 278 11.07 6.24 0.37
CA TYR A 278 11.89 5.02 0.28
C TYR A 278 12.03 4.30 1.62
N LEU A 279 11.44 4.86 2.69
CA LEU A 279 11.51 4.25 4.00
C LEU A 279 10.53 3.08 4.08
N ASN A 280 11.05 1.91 4.35
CA ASN A 280 10.29 0.74 4.75
C ASN A 280 9.86 0.89 6.21
N TYR A 281 8.84 1.71 6.44
CA TYR A 281 8.22 1.88 7.75
C TYR A 281 7.45 0.63 8.21
N TYR A 282 7.43 -0.47 7.44
CA TYR A 282 6.90 -1.79 7.85
C TYR A 282 7.95 -2.71 8.46
N SER A 283 9.24 -2.39 8.29
CA SER A 283 10.31 -3.05 9.04
C SER A 283 10.01 -2.91 10.53
N SER A 284 10.04 -4.03 11.25
CA SER A 284 9.92 -4.04 12.72
C SER A 284 10.99 -3.19 13.39
N GLU A 285 12.10 -2.96 12.69
CA GLU A 285 13.22 -2.16 13.16
C GLU A 285 13.07 -0.66 12.87
N SER A 286 12.16 -0.26 11.99
CA SER A 286 11.93 1.16 11.69
C SER A 286 11.40 1.92 12.91
N CYS A 287 11.82 3.19 13.06
CA CYS A 287 11.30 4.08 14.11
C CYS A 287 9.76 4.17 14.07
N VAL A 288 9.20 4.31 12.85
CA VAL A 288 7.75 4.45 12.65
C VAL A 288 7.02 3.18 13.09
N SER A 289 7.49 1.98 12.74
CA SER A 289 6.88 0.74 13.25
C SER A 289 7.02 0.59 14.75
N LYS A 290 8.12 1.04 15.36
CA LYS A 290 8.31 0.95 16.81
C LYS A 290 7.33 1.84 17.59
N ASN A 291 7.02 3.03 17.08
CA ASN A 291 6.25 4.04 17.81
C ASN A 291 4.80 4.20 17.31
N CYS A 292 4.57 4.01 16.01
CA CYS A 292 3.32 4.29 15.32
C CYS A 292 2.66 3.03 14.75
N ARG A 293 3.05 1.84 15.24
CA ARG A 293 2.57 0.54 14.71
C ARG A 293 1.07 0.46 14.62
N LYS A 294 0.38 0.92 15.67
CA LYS A 294 -1.09 0.90 15.72
C LYS A 294 -1.68 1.65 14.53
N LEU A 295 -1.13 2.82 14.19
CA LEU A 295 -1.60 3.65 13.09
C LEU A 295 -1.20 3.05 11.73
N ILE A 296 0.02 2.54 11.56
CA ILE A 296 0.41 1.79 10.35
C ILE A 296 -0.57 0.65 10.11
N CYS A 297 -0.89 -0.08 11.17
CA CYS A 297 -1.77 -1.22 11.09
C CYS A 297 -3.21 -0.78 10.95
N GLU A 298 -3.70 0.28 11.58
CA GLU A 298 -5.04 0.84 11.32
C GLU A 298 -5.17 1.35 9.89
N MET A 299 -4.11 1.93 9.33
CA MET A 299 -4.07 2.39 7.96
C MET A 299 -4.19 1.26 6.94
N LYS A 300 -3.83 0.03 7.32
CA LYS A 300 -3.75 -1.14 6.41
C LYS A 300 -4.63 -2.33 6.81
N SER A 301 -5.17 -2.33 8.02
CA SER A 301 -5.95 -3.43 8.63
C SER A 301 -7.41 -3.47 8.22
N GLN A 302 -7.82 -2.62 7.28
CA GLN A 302 -9.12 -2.78 6.63
C GLN A 302 -9.08 -3.75 5.45
N ASP A 303 -7.89 -4.27 5.12
CA ASP A 303 -7.73 -5.33 4.12
C ASP A 303 -7.86 -6.75 4.71
N TYR A 304 -7.71 -6.98 6.04
CA TYR A 304 -7.82 -8.33 6.63
C TYR A 304 -8.32 -8.37 8.07
N MET A 305 -8.99 -9.49 8.39
CA MET A 305 -9.59 -9.83 9.68
C MET A 305 -8.64 -9.61 10.87
N LYS A 306 -8.94 -8.61 11.71
CA LYS A 306 -8.33 -8.47 13.04
C LYS A 306 -8.84 -9.57 13.96
N GLN A 307 -7.98 -10.53 14.35
CA GLN A 307 -8.19 -11.23 15.62
C GLN A 307 -7.67 -10.37 16.78
N LYS A 308 -8.44 -10.32 17.86
CA LYS A 308 -8.17 -9.51 19.05
C LYS A 308 -6.96 -10.06 19.79
N GLY A 309 -5.81 -9.41 19.64
CA GLY A 309 -4.56 -9.79 20.33
C GLY A 309 -3.33 -9.88 19.42
N ASP A 310 -3.50 -9.79 18.10
CA ASP A 310 -2.39 -9.92 17.16
C ASP A 310 -1.73 -8.57 16.84
N ASP A 311 -0.40 -8.60 16.79
CA ASP A 311 0.50 -7.51 16.46
C ASP A 311 0.46 -7.23 14.94
N CYS A 312 -0.69 -6.69 14.49
CA CYS A 312 -1.13 -6.45 13.11
C CYS A 312 -1.84 -7.60 12.37
N GLY A 313 -2.18 -8.69 13.07
CA GLY A 313 -2.95 -9.81 12.51
C GLY A 313 -2.08 -10.76 11.68
N ARG A 314 -2.29 -12.06 11.86
CA ARG A 314 -1.65 -13.16 11.11
C ARG A 314 -1.84 -13.10 9.58
N ASP A 315 -2.69 -12.19 9.10
CA ASP A 315 -3.09 -11.99 7.70
C ASP A 315 -2.81 -10.56 7.16
N ALA A 316 -1.87 -9.80 7.73
CA ALA A 316 -1.48 -8.45 7.27
C ALA A 316 -0.87 -8.36 5.85
N TYR A 317 -0.99 -9.41 5.04
CA TYR A 317 0.01 -9.80 4.04
C TYR A 317 -0.50 -9.82 2.58
N LYS A 318 -1.16 -8.76 2.09
CA LYS A 318 -1.44 -8.62 0.63
C LYS A 318 -1.25 -7.22 0.04
N LEU A 319 -0.07 -6.60 0.19
CA LEU A 319 0.19 -5.27 -0.39
C LEU A 319 1.52 -5.14 -1.16
N GLU A 320 1.81 -6.09 -2.05
CA GLU A 320 2.89 -5.93 -3.05
C GLU A 320 2.42 -5.72 -4.50
N LEU A 321 1.12 -5.50 -4.75
CA LEU A 321 0.64 -5.30 -6.13
C LEU A 321 0.58 -3.83 -6.61
N TYR A 322 0.89 -2.83 -5.78
CA TYR A 322 0.71 -1.42 -6.14
C TYR A 322 1.97 -0.56 -6.35
N TYR A 323 3.18 -1.11 -6.25
CA TYR A 323 4.43 -0.33 -6.43
C TYR A 323 5.43 -0.89 -7.46
N ILE A 324 4.96 -1.62 -8.49
CA ILE A 324 5.84 -2.06 -9.61
C ILE A 324 5.94 -1.04 -10.76
N PHE A 325 5.39 0.18 -10.65
CA PHE A 325 5.39 1.15 -11.77
C PHE A 325 6.18 2.45 -11.61
N ILE A 326 7.09 2.58 -10.65
CA ILE A 326 8.04 3.70 -10.64
C ILE A 326 9.46 3.13 -10.60
N LEU A 327 10.24 3.45 -11.65
CA LEU A 327 11.61 3.00 -11.97
C LEU A 327 11.72 1.85 -12.99
N THR A 328 11.25 2.12 -14.22
CA THR A 328 12.02 1.82 -15.44
C THR A 328 12.37 3.12 -16.12
#